data_AF-A0A851M2W8-F1
#
_entry.id   AF-A0A851M2W8-F1
#
_cell.length_a   1.000
_cell.length_b   1.000
_cell.length_c   1.000
_cell.angle_alpha   90.00
_cell.angle_beta   90.00
_cell.angle_gamma   90.00
#
_symmetry.space_group_name_H-M   'P 1'
#
loop_
_entity.id
_entity.type
_entity.pdbx_description
1 polymer ?
#
loop_
_entity_poly.entity_id
_entity_poly.type
_entity_poly.pdbx_seq_one_letter_code
_entity_poly.pdbx_strand_id
1 'polypeptide(L)'
;PADGKMNKIKWVLTWPLIFLLYTTIPNCSKPRWEKWFMLTFILSTFWIALFSYFMVWMVTVIGYTLGIPDVIMGITFLAAGTSVPDCMASLIVARQGLGDMAVSNTVGSNVFDILVGLGIPWGLQTMAIDYGSTVRILGQSIIFPLVL
;
A
#
# COMPACT_ATOMS: atom_id res chain seq x y z
N PRO A 1 23.65 18.32 -10.31
CA PRO A 1 24.56 18.71 -9.20
C PRO A 1 23.75 19.17 -7.98
N ALA A 2 23.50 18.23 -7.06
CA ALA A 2 23.08 18.50 -5.68
C ALA A 2 23.87 17.53 -4.80
N ASP A 3 25.17 17.81 -4.69
CA ASP A 3 26.13 17.07 -3.89
C ASP A 3 25.91 17.31 -2.39
N GLY A 4 26.26 16.31 -1.59
CA GLY A 4 26.83 16.61 -0.27
C GLY A 4 26.67 15.52 0.77
N LYS A 5 25.58 15.54 1.54
CA LYS A 5 25.48 14.74 2.78
C LYS A 5 24.13 14.04 2.95
N MET A 6 23.02 14.70 2.60
CA MET A 6 21.67 14.14 2.74
C MET A 6 21.46 12.89 1.86
N ASN A 7 21.96 12.91 0.62
CA ASN A 7 21.86 11.74 -0.27
C ASN A 7 22.73 10.57 0.18
N LYS A 8 23.90 10.82 0.78
CA LYS A 8 24.73 9.76 1.37
C LYS A 8 24.08 9.15 2.61
N ILE A 9 23.50 9.97 3.49
CA ILE A 9 22.79 9.50 4.69
C ILE A 9 21.56 8.69 4.29
N LYS A 10 20.75 9.21 3.36
CA LYS A 10 19.63 8.45 2.77
C LYS A 10 20.12 7.14 2.17
N TRP A 11 21.16 7.16 1.35
CA TRP A 11 21.71 5.96 0.72
C TRP A 11 22.19 4.91 1.73
N VAL A 12 22.88 5.34 2.81
CA VAL A 12 23.35 4.44 3.88
C VAL A 12 22.19 3.87 4.70
N LEU A 13 21.16 4.69 5.00
CA LEU A 13 19.99 4.26 5.75
C LEU A 13 19.12 3.28 4.94
N THR A 14 18.97 3.53 3.63
CA THR A 14 18.23 2.63 2.73
C THR A 14 19.05 1.40 2.33
N TRP A 15 20.38 1.43 2.50
CA TRP A 15 21.30 0.35 2.10
C TRP A 15 20.98 -1.03 2.70
N PRO A 16 20.79 -1.20 4.03
CA PRO A 16 20.44 -2.50 4.59
C PRO A 16 19.06 -2.97 4.13
N LEU A 17 18.13 -2.05 3.91
CA LEU A 17 16.76 -2.34 3.47
C LEU A 17 16.74 -2.79 1.99
N ILE A 18 17.53 -2.12 1.13
CA ILE A 18 17.76 -2.50 -0.27
C ILE A 18 18.53 -3.80 -0.36
N PHE A 19 19.55 -4.01 0.48
CA PHE A 19 20.32 -5.26 0.50
C PHE A 19 19.42 -6.44 0.90
N LEU A 20 18.58 -6.27 1.91
CA LEU A 20 17.63 -7.28 2.36
C LEU A 20 16.57 -7.56 1.27
N LEU A 21 15.99 -6.54 0.65
CA LEU A 21 15.09 -6.70 -0.50
C LEU A 21 15.77 -7.37 -1.70
N TYR A 22 17.01 -7.00 -2.02
CA TYR A 22 17.80 -7.55 -3.13
C TYR A 22 18.22 -9.00 -2.90
N THR A 23 18.47 -9.37 -1.64
CA THR A 23 18.81 -10.75 -1.26
C THR A 23 17.58 -11.65 -1.30
N THR A 24 16.39 -11.09 -1.01
CA THR A 24 15.16 -11.88 -0.93
C THR A 24 14.42 -11.95 -2.27
N ILE A 25 14.48 -10.92 -3.12
CA ILE A 25 13.87 -10.88 -4.46
C ILE A 25 14.91 -11.31 -5.51
N PRO A 26 14.88 -12.56 -6.03
CA PRO A 26 15.75 -12.95 -7.13
C PRO A 26 15.49 -12.07 -8.36
N ASN A 27 16.54 -11.51 -8.92
CA ASN A 27 16.43 -10.50 -9.97
C ASN A 27 16.06 -11.15 -11.32
N CYS A 28 14.78 -11.05 -11.71
CA CYS A 28 14.24 -11.60 -12.97
C CYS A 28 14.76 -10.92 -14.25
N SER A 29 15.58 -9.86 -14.13
CA SER A 29 16.14 -9.18 -15.31
C SER A 29 17.18 -10.02 -16.06
N LYS A 30 17.59 -11.19 -15.54
CA LYS A 30 18.48 -12.12 -16.25
C LYS A 30 17.66 -13.25 -16.91
N PRO A 31 17.90 -13.58 -18.20
CA PRO A 31 17.13 -14.58 -18.96
C PRO A 31 17.17 -16.01 -18.38
N ARG A 32 17.99 -16.27 -17.36
CA ARG A 32 18.11 -17.56 -16.67
C ARG A 32 17.07 -17.76 -15.55
N TRP A 33 16.41 -16.70 -15.09
CA TRP A 33 15.49 -16.70 -13.94
C TRP A 33 14.03 -16.36 -14.31
N GLU A 34 13.70 -16.29 -15.60
CA GLU A 34 12.35 -15.96 -16.12
C GLU A 34 11.27 -16.93 -15.58
N LYS A 35 11.63 -18.20 -15.35
CA LYS A 35 10.73 -19.23 -14.78
C LYS A 35 10.32 -18.96 -13.32
N TRP A 36 11.01 -18.07 -12.61
CA TRP A 36 10.76 -17.76 -11.19
C TRP A 36 9.94 -16.47 -11.01
N PHE A 37 9.38 -15.92 -12.09
CA PHE A 37 8.58 -14.69 -12.08
C PHE A 37 7.42 -14.73 -11.05
N MET A 38 6.74 -15.87 -10.95
CA MET A 38 5.64 -16.03 -9.99
C MET A 38 6.12 -15.96 -8.53
N LEU A 39 7.31 -16.50 -8.24
CA LEU A 39 7.91 -16.47 -6.91
C LEU A 39 8.37 -15.06 -6.54
N THR A 40 8.96 -14.32 -7.48
CA THR A 40 9.32 -12.91 -7.25
C THR A 40 8.10 -12.03 -7.02
N PHE A 41 7.01 -12.31 -7.73
CA PHE A 41 5.74 -11.62 -7.53
C PHE A 41 5.21 -11.86 -6.11
N ILE A 42 5.03 -13.11 -5.70
CA ILE A 42 4.55 -13.47 -4.36
C ILE A 42 5.42 -12.87 -3.25
N LEU A 43 6.74 -12.94 -3.42
CA LEU A 43 7.67 -12.45 -2.43
C LEU A 43 7.67 -10.91 -2.35
N SER A 44 7.49 -10.21 -3.48
CA SER A 44 7.30 -8.76 -3.49
C SER A 44 5.99 -8.35 -2.81
N THR A 45 4.88 -9.06 -3.05
CA THR A 45 3.60 -8.86 -2.36
C THR A 45 3.73 -9.07 -0.86
N PHE A 46 4.46 -10.09 -0.42
CA PHE A 46 4.73 -10.35 0.99
C PHE A 46 5.51 -9.19 1.65
N TRP A 47 6.53 -8.68 0.98
CA TRP A 47 7.30 -7.53 1.48
C TRP A 47 6.45 -6.26 1.59
N ILE A 48 5.61 -5.99 0.59
CA ILE A 48 4.69 -4.84 0.62
C ILE A 48 3.71 -4.99 1.80
N ALA A 49 3.18 -6.20 2.05
CA ALA A 49 2.31 -6.45 3.19
C ALA A 49 3.02 -6.24 4.53
N LEU A 50 4.27 -6.70 4.66
CA LEU A 50 5.07 -6.50 5.87
C LEU A 50 5.37 -5.01 6.12
N PHE A 51 5.73 -4.25 5.08
CA PHE A 51 5.95 -2.80 5.21
C PHE A 51 4.66 -2.05 5.55
N SER A 52 3.53 -2.47 4.99
CA SER A 52 2.21 -1.91 5.34
C SER A 52 1.89 -2.13 6.82
N TYR A 53 2.14 -3.32 7.36
CA TYR A 53 1.98 -3.61 8.79
C TYR A 53 2.87 -2.72 9.67
N PHE A 54 4.15 -2.58 9.32
CA PHE A 54 5.06 -1.69 10.04
C PHE A 54 4.63 -0.22 9.98
N MET A 55 4.12 0.23 8.84
CA MET A 55 3.62 1.60 8.67
C MET A 55 2.42 1.87 9.58
N VAL A 56 1.43 0.97 9.60
CA VAL A 56 0.28 1.08 10.51
C VAL A 56 0.75 1.11 11.97
N TRP A 57 1.66 0.22 12.34
CA TRP A 57 2.21 0.18 13.70
C TRP A 57 2.93 1.49 14.10
N MET A 58 3.70 2.09 13.20
CA MET A 58 4.31 3.40 13.44
C MET A 58 3.28 4.51 13.60
N VAL A 59 2.25 4.52 12.75
CA VAL A 59 1.17 5.50 12.81
C VAL A 59 0.41 5.43 14.12
N THR A 60 0.13 4.23 14.65
CA THR A 60 -0.56 4.07 15.94
C THR A 60 0.31 4.49 17.13
N VAL A 61 1.61 4.19 17.10
CA VAL A 61 2.55 4.64 18.15
C VAL A 61 2.64 6.19 18.18
N ILE A 62 2.67 6.82 17.00
CA ILE A 62 2.67 8.28 16.88
C ILE A 62 1.30 8.86 17.31
N GLY A 63 0.19 8.23 16.94
CA GLY A 63 -1.16 8.63 17.36
C GLY A 63 -1.31 8.62 18.88
N TYR A 64 -0.85 7.55 19.52
CA TYR A 64 -0.87 7.39 20.97
C TYR A 64 -0.04 8.46 21.69
N THR A 65 1.13 8.82 21.16
CA THR A 65 2.00 9.85 21.75
C THR A 65 1.47 11.27 21.56
N LEU A 66 0.70 11.52 20.49
CA LEU A 66 0.08 12.83 20.22
C LEU A 66 -1.32 12.98 20.83
N GLY A 67 -1.89 11.93 21.43
CA GLY A 67 -3.24 11.94 22.00
C GLY A 67 -4.35 12.08 20.95
N ILE A 68 -4.07 11.77 19.68
CA ILE A 68 -5.03 11.82 18.59
C ILE A 68 -5.74 10.46 18.50
N PRO A 69 -7.06 10.42 18.29
CA PRO A 69 -7.78 9.16 18.09
C PRO A 69 -7.16 8.33 16.94
N ASP A 70 -6.90 7.05 17.19
CA ASP A 70 -6.31 6.11 16.22
C ASP A 70 -7.12 6.04 14.91
N VAL A 71 -8.43 6.26 15.00
CA VAL A 71 -9.33 6.29 13.84
C VAL A 71 -8.96 7.42 12.88
N ILE A 72 -8.71 8.64 13.39
CA ILE A 72 -8.36 9.81 12.57
C ILE A 72 -6.97 9.64 11.96
N MET A 73 -6.03 9.12 12.75
CA MET A 73 -4.69 8.80 12.27
C MET A 73 -4.74 7.74 11.18
N GLY A 74 -5.54 6.70 11.36
CA GLY A 74 -5.76 5.64 10.38
C GLY A 74 -6.33 6.17 9.07
N ILE A 75 -7.48 6.84 9.09
CA ILE A 75 -8.12 7.34 7.86
C ILE A 75 -7.23 8.33 7.09
N THR A 76 -6.41 9.15 7.76
CA THR A 76 -5.61 10.17 7.08
C THR A 76 -4.24 9.61 6.67
N PHE A 77 -3.49 9.03 7.60
CA PHE A 77 -2.13 8.55 7.31
C PHE A 77 -2.14 7.23 6.54
N LEU A 78 -3.09 6.33 6.77
CA LEU A 78 -3.19 5.10 5.97
C LEU A 78 -3.61 5.43 4.53
N ALA A 79 -4.61 6.30 4.33
CA ALA A 79 -5.07 6.69 2.99
C ALA A 79 -3.98 7.47 2.22
N ALA A 80 -3.27 8.38 2.89
CA ALA A 80 -2.11 9.03 2.30
C ALA A 80 -0.98 8.02 2.05
N GLY A 81 -0.78 7.07 2.95
CA GLY A 81 0.28 6.06 2.91
C GLY A 81 0.11 5.05 1.77
N THR A 82 -1.11 4.66 1.41
CA THR A 82 -1.38 3.78 0.25
C THR A 82 -1.18 4.53 -1.06
N SER A 83 -1.57 5.80 -1.14
CA SER A 83 -1.45 6.59 -2.38
C SER A 83 -0.01 6.93 -2.77
N VAL A 84 0.92 6.98 -1.80
CA VAL A 84 2.33 7.37 -2.05
C VAL A 84 3.07 6.32 -2.90
N PRO A 85 3.09 5.01 -2.56
CA PRO A 85 3.66 3.97 -3.40
C PRO A 85 3.08 3.93 -4.82
N ASP A 86 1.76 4.05 -4.96
CA ASP A 86 1.09 4.05 -6.27
C ASP A 86 1.51 5.25 -7.12
N CYS A 87 1.57 6.44 -6.50
CA CYS A 87 2.08 7.64 -7.16
C CYS A 87 3.55 7.46 -7.60
N MET A 88 4.38 6.86 -6.74
CA MET A 88 5.78 6.58 -7.08
C MET A 88 5.91 5.58 -8.23
N ALA A 89 5.13 4.50 -8.23
CA ALA A 89 5.11 3.52 -9.31
C ALA A 89 4.72 4.16 -10.66
N SER A 90 3.61 4.92 -10.68
CA SER A 90 3.17 5.65 -11.87
C SER A 90 4.19 6.70 -12.32
N LEU A 91 4.84 7.40 -11.38
CA LEU A 91 5.89 8.38 -11.69
C LEU A 91 7.12 7.73 -12.32
N ILE A 92 7.57 6.58 -11.81
CA ILE A 92 8.73 5.85 -12.36
C ILE A 92 8.45 5.44 -13.81
N VAL A 93 7.27 4.91 -14.09
CA VAL A 93 6.86 4.46 -15.44
C VAL A 93 6.68 5.65 -16.39
N ALA A 94 6.08 6.76 -15.92
CA ALA A 94 5.96 7.99 -16.71
C ALA A 94 7.34 8.58 -17.08
N ARG A 95 8.31 8.51 -16.16
CA ARG A 95 9.69 8.95 -16.40
C ARG A 95 10.43 8.09 -17.42
N GLN A 96 10.02 6.85 -17.62
CA GLN A 96 10.56 5.94 -18.64
C GLN A 96 9.93 6.17 -20.04
N GLY A 97 9.02 7.15 -20.18
CA GLY A 97 8.36 7.46 -21.45
C GLY A 97 7.13 6.59 -21.75
N LEU A 98 6.72 5.73 -20.80
CA LEU A 98 5.58 4.81 -20.96
C LEU A 98 4.31 5.41 -20.35
N GLY A 99 3.83 6.53 -20.92
CA GLY A 99 2.66 7.25 -20.41
C GLY A 99 1.41 6.38 -20.28
N ASP A 100 1.14 5.53 -21.28
CA ASP A 100 -0.04 4.64 -21.28
C ASP A 100 -0.02 3.65 -20.12
N MET A 101 1.17 3.17 -19.73
CA MET A 101 1.35 2.27 -18.60
C MET A 101 1.22 3.00 -17.26
N ALA A 102 1.62 4.27 -17.18
CA ALA A 102 1.41 5.08 -15.98
C ALA A 102 -0.08 5.38 -15.75
N VAL A 103 -0.84 5.64 -16.83
CA VAL A 103 -2.30 5.83 -16.75
C VAL A 103 -3.00 4.54 -16.33
N SER A 104 -2.63 3.40 -16.94
CA SER A 104 -3.22 2.11 -16.58
C SER A 104 -2.92 1.70 -15.13
N ASN A 105 -1.72 1.98 -14.63
CA ASN A 105 -1.37 1.74 -13.22
C ASN A 105 -2.24 2.57 -12.27
N THR A 106 -2.41 3.87 -12.56
CA THR A 106 -3.18 4.77 -11.68
C THR A 106 -4.66 4.41 -11.64
N VAL A 107 -5.25 4.08 -12.79
CA VAL A 107 -6.65 3.65 -12.87
C VAL A 107 -6.81 2.27 -12.24
N GLY A 108 -5.88 1.35 -12.51
CA GLY A 108 -5.89 -0.01 -12.01
C GLY A 108 -5.81 -0.09 -10.48
N SER A 109 -4.87 0.61 -9.85
CA SER A 109 -4.71 0.63 -8.39
C SER A 109 -5.97 1.14 -7.69
N ASN A 110 -6.57 2.24 -8.14
CA ASN A 110 -7.77 2.79 -7.52
C ASN A 110 -8.99 1.87 -7.67
N VAL A 111 -9.15 1.24 -8.85
CA VAL A 111 -10.23 0.27 -9.08
C VAL A 111 -10.03 -0.96 -8.21
N PHE A 112 -8.79 -1.45 -8.10
CA PHE A 112 -8.45 -2.58 -7.23
C PHE A 112 -8.72 -2.26 -5.76
N ASP A 113 -8.33 -1.09 -5.28
CA ASP A 113 -8.58 -0.67 -3.89
C ASP A 113 -10.07 -0.61 -3.55
N ILE A 114 -10.91 -0.15 -4.47
CA ILE A 114 -12.36 -0.14 -4.26
C ILE A 114 -12.93 -1.57 -4.28
N LEU A 115 -12.60 -2.37 -5.30
CA LEU A 115 -13.13 -3.73 -5.44
C LEU A 115 -12.64 -4.68 -4.34
N VAL A 116 -11.37 -4.60 -3.99
CA VAL A 116 -10.74 -5.50 -3.03
C VAL A 116 -10.83 -4.94 -1.62
N GLY A 117 -10.53 -3.66 -1.41
CA GLY A 117 -10.58 -3.03 -0.10
C GLY A 117 -11.99 -2.93 0.47
N LEU A 118 -13.00 -2.61 -0.34
CA LEU A 118 -14.40 -2.55 0.12
C LEU A 118 -15.19 -3.83 -0.22
N GLY A 119 -15.01 -4.36 -1.43
CA GLY A 119 -15.81 -5.49 -1.92
C GLY A 119 -15.51 -6.82 -1.22
N ILE A 120 -14.26 -7.12 -0.87
CA ILE A 120 -13.93 -8.39 -0.19
C ILE A 120 -14.47 -8.43 1.26
N PRO A 121 -14.26 -7.42 2.12
CA PRO A 121 -14.83 -7.44 3.48
C PRO A 121 -16.35 -7.48 3.49
N TRP A 122 -16.99 -6.72 2.59
CA TRP A 122 -18.45 -6.70 2.46
C TRP A 122 -19.01 -8.02 1.92
N GLY A 123 -18.34 -8.60 0.92
CA GLY A 123 -18.67 -9.91 0.38
C GLY A 123 -18.50 -11.02 1.40
N LEU A 124 -17.39 -11.03 2.15
CA LEU A 124 -17.15 -11.95 3.25
C LEU A 124 -18.22 -11.83 4.34
N GLN A 125 -18.58 -10.61 4.73
CA GLN A 125 -19.64 -10.38 5.72
C GLN A 125 -20.99 -10.90 5.23
N THR A 126 -21.34 -10.63 3.97
CA THR A 126 -22.59 -11.10 3.35
C THR A 126 -22.64 -12.62 3.21
N MET A 127 -21.50 -13.28 2.93
CA MET A 127 -21.44 -14.73 2.78
C MET A 127 -21.32 -15.49 4.10
N ALA A 128 -20.67 -14.92 5.13
CA ALA A 128 -20.33 -15.62 6.36
C ALA A 128 -21.26 -15.34 7.55
N ILE A 129 -21.97 -14.20 7.56
CA ILE A 129 -22.70 -13.76 8.77
C ILE A 129 -24.23 -13.77 8.61
N ASP A 130 -24.80 -13.43 7.45
CA ASP A 130 -26.27 -13.34 7.33
C ASP A 130 -26.80 -13.52 5.89
N TYR A 131 -27.48 -14.64 5.63
CA TYR A 131 -28.22 -14.84 4.38
C TYR A 131 -29.54 -14.06 4.45
N GLY A 132 -29.53 -12.81 3.99
CA GLY A 132 -30.77 -12.06 3.71
C GLY A 132 -31.35 -11.20 4.84
N SER A 133 -30.56 -10.81 5.84
CA SER A 133 -31.01 -9.78 6.80
C SER A 133 -30.83 -8.38 6.21
N THR A 134 -31.85 -7.54 6.36
CA THR A 134 -31.75 -6.11 6.04
C THR A 134 -30.83 -5.47 7.07
N VAL A 135 -29.65 -5.03 6.63
CA VAL A 135 -28.75 -4.21 7.45
C VAL A 135 -29.51 -2.94 7.81
N ARG A 136 -30.10 -2.91 9.01
CA ARG A 136 -30.68 -1.69 9.55
C ARG A 136 -29.53 -0.73 9.79
N ILE A 137 -29.39 0.20 8.87
CA ILE A 137 -28.48 1.32 9.01
C ILE A 137 -29.07 2.23 10.10
N LEU A 138 -28.87 1.86 11.37
CA LEU A 138 -29.01 2.79 12.48
C LEU A 138 -28.13 3.98 12.14
N GLY A 139 -28.74 5.16 11.94
CA GLY A 139 -28.13 6.34 11.31
C GLY A 139 -26.79 6.78 11.89
N GLN A 140 -26.39 6.27 13.05
CA GLN A 140 -25.06 6.45 13.63
C GLN A 140 -23.92 5.89 12.76
N SER A 141 -24.13 4.81 12.00
CA SER A 141 -23.07 4.20 11.17
C SER A 141 -22.79 4.97 9.86
N ILE A 142 -23.75 5.76 9.37
CA ILE A 142 -23.57 6.63 8.19
C ILE A 142 -22.95 7.97 8.58
N ILE A 143 -23.12 8.41 9.83
CA ILE A 143 -22.53 9.64 10.32
C ILE A 143 -21.01 9.49 10.47
N PHE A 144 -20.51 8.28 10.74
CA PHE A 144 -19.06 8.04 10.85
C PHE A 144 -18.29 8.29 9.53
N PRO A 145 -18.78 7.92 8.34
CA PRO A 145 -18.16 8.32 7.07
C PRO A 145 -18.45 9.76 6.63
N LEU A 146 -19.49 10.43 7.14
CA LEU A 146 -20.02 11.69 6.58
C LEU A 146 -19.69 12.93 7.41
N VAL A 147 -19.27 12.75 8.66
CA VAL A 147 -18.57 13.76 9.49
C VAL A 147 -17.03 13.59 9.39
N LEU A 148 -16.60 12.64 8.54
CA LEU A 148 -15.21 12.38 8.15
C LEU A 148 -14.80 13.27 6.97
#